data_AF-A0A8C5Y565-F1
#
_entry.id   AF-A0A8C5Y565-F1
#
_cell.length_a   1.000
_cell.length_b   1.000
_cell.length_c   1.000
_cell.angle_alpha   90.00
_cell.angle_beta   90.00
_cell.angle_gamma   90.00
#
_symmetry.space_group_name_H-M   'P 1'
#
loop_
_entity.id
_entity.type
_entity.pdbx_description
1 polymer ?
#
loop_
_entity_poly.entity_id
_entity_poly.type
_entity_poly.pdbx_seq_one_letter_code
_entity_poly.pdbx_strand_id
1 'polypeptide(L)'
;LCLCPSSPEVRSSDPSHLVYIDNAGNLQHPEDKLNFRLLEGIDRFPESAVKVLASGCLRNMLLTSLQMDPVFWESQGGEQGLKRVLLGHIRKHNLTVFGAEDP
;
A
#
# COMPACT_ATOMS: atom_id res chain seq x y z
N LEU A 1 8.18 2.21 -17.32
CA LEU A 1 7.29 1.64 -18.34
C LEU A 1 8.17 0.92 -19.35
N CYS A 2 8.36 -0.39 -19.18
CA CYS A 2 8.91 -1.23 -20.24
C CYS A 2 7.93 -2.39 -20.40
N LEU A 3 7.37 -2.51 -21.60
CA LEU A 3 6.64 -3.70 -22.02
C LEU A 3 7.68 -4.75 -22.40
N CYS A 4 7.85 -5.78 -21.58
CA CYS A 4 8.59 -6.98 -21.99
C CYS A 4 7.58 -8.03 -22.50
N PRO A 5 7.76 -8.55 -23.73
CA PRO A 5 6.97 -9.66 -24.23
C PRO A 5 7.72 -10.97 -23.95
N SER A 6 7.36 -11.69 -22.88
CA SER A 6 7.49 -13.17 -22.79
C SER A 6 7.18 -13.71 -21.39
N SER A 7 6.00 -14.33 -21.26
CA SER A 7 5.75 -15.69 -20.75
C SER A 7 4.49 -15.82 -19.87
N PRO A 8 3.81 -16.98 -19.93
CA PRO A 8 2.38 -17.10 -19.69
C PRO A 8 2.10 -17.70 -18.31
N GLU A 9 2.10 -16.90 -17.25
CA GLU A 9 1.42 -17.27 -16.01
C GLU A 9 0.05 -16.58 -15.94
N VAL A 10 -0.84 -16.89 -16.89
CA VAL A 10 -2.28 -16.74 -16.65
C VAL A 10 -2.68 -17.88 -15.71
N ARG A 11 -2.57 -17.61 -14.41
CA ARG A 11 -3.34 -18.37 -13.41
C ARG A 11 -4.80 -18.21 -13.80
N SER A 12 -5.55 -19.31 -13.88
CA SER A 12 -6.99 -19.35 -14.16
C SER A 12 -7.73 -18.38 -13.23
N SER A 13 -7.90 -17.14 -13.68
CA SER A 13 -8.51 -16.03 -12.97
C SER A 13 -9.62 -15.52 -13.88
N ASP A 14 -10.72 -15.05 -13.31
CA ASP A 14 -11.76 -14.37 -14.08
C ASP A 14 -11.09 -13.29 -14.95
N PRO A 15 -11.21 -13.34 -16.29
CA PRO A 15 -10.56 -12.39 -17.19
C PRO A 15 -11.02 -10.93 -16.95
N SER A 16 -12.10 -10.75 -16.18
CA SER A 16 -12.62 -9.44 -15.77
C SER A 16 -11.90 -8.85 -14.56
N HIS A 17 -11.02 -9.60 -13.89
CA HIS A 17 -10.29 -9.17 -12.70
C HIS A 17 -8.85 -8.78 -13.05
N LEU A 18 -8.48 -7.55 -12.68
CA LEU A 18 -7.10 -7.09 -12.79
C LEU A 18 -6.20 -7.88 -11.83
N VAL A 19 -5.10 -8.40 -12.34
CA VAL A 19 -4.05 -9.05 -11.53
C VAL A 19 -2.97 -8.01 -11.23
N TYR A 20 -2.60 -7.87 -9.95
CA TYR A 20 -1.61 -6.91 -9.51
C TYR A 20 -0.21 -7.56 -9.53
N ILE A 21 0.54 -7.34 -10.60
CA ILE A 21 1.88 -7.91 -10.85
C ILE A 21 2.97 -6.83 -10.81
N ASP A 22 4.23 -7.26 -10.64
CA ASP A 22 5.41 -6.38 -10.64
C ASP A 22 5.36 -5.26 -9.59
N ASN A 23 4.91 -5.60 -8.38
CA ASN A 23 4.75 -4.68 -7.27
C ASN A 23 6.09 -4.32 -6.63
N ALA A 24 6.91 -3.52 -7.32
CA ALA A 24 8.13 -2.92 -6.78
C ALA A 24 7.82 -1.61 -6.04
N GLY A 25 6.95 -1.68 -5.03
CA GLY A 25 6.48 -0.51 -4.29
C GLY A 25 7.62 0.32 -3.69
N ASN A 26 7.60 1.64 -3.90
CA ASN A 26 8.57 2.56 -3.33
C ASN A 26 7.92 3.37 -2.19
N LEU A 27 8.13 2.94 -0.95
CA LEU A 27 7.60 3.61 0.25
C LEU A 27 8.21 4.99 0.51
N GLN A 28 9.33 5.31 -0.14
CA GLN A 28 9.98 6.62 -0.06
C GLN A 28 9.59 7.54 -1.22
N HIS A 29 8.70 7.10 -2.11
CA HIS A 29 8.27 7.91 -3.25
C HIS A 29 7.55 9.17 -2.74
N PRO A 30 7.99 10.36 -3.16
CA PRO A 30 7.42 11.60 -2.66
C PRO A 30 6.00 11.81 -3.21
N GLU A 31 5.08 12.22 -2.34
CA GLU A 31 3.66 12.40 -2.67
C GLU A 31 3.43 13.40 -3.79
N ASP A 32 4.22 14.48 -3.85
CA ASP A 32 4.20 15.48 -4.91
C ASP A 32 4.57 14.91 -6.30
N LYS A 33 5.10 13.67 -6.34
CA LYS A 33 5.37 12.92 -7.57
C LYS A 33 4.40 11.75 -7.76
N LEU A 34 3.32 11.66 -6.99
CA LEU A 34 2.22 10.75 -7.30
C LEU A 34 1.45 11.29 -8.51
N ASN A 35 1.11 10.39 -9.42
CA ASN A 35 0.38 10.73 -10.63
C ASN A 35 -1.04 10.18 -10.52
N PHE A 36 -1.97 11.06 -10.17
CA PHE A 36 -3.39 10.72 -10.02
C PHE A 36 -4.18 10.77 -11.33
N ARG A 37 -3.53 10.94 -12.50
CA ARG A 37 -4.21 10.96 -13.80
C ARG A 37 -5.08 9.72 -14.05
N LEU A 38 -4.74 8.57 -13.46
CA LEU A 38 -5.56 7.37 -13.57
C LEU A 38 -6.94 7.50 -12.90
N LEU A 39 -7.06 8.38 -11.91
CA LEU A 39 -8.32 8.65 -11.20
C LEU A 39 -9.17 9.71 -11.91
N GLU A 40 -8.63 10.41 -12.91
CA GLU A 40 -9.38 11.41 -13.66
C GLU A 40 -10.53 10.74 -14.45
N GLY A 41 -11.75 11.26 -14.27
CA GLY A 41 -12.96 10.69 -14.88
C GLY A 41 -13.56 9.49 -14.14
N ILE A 42 -12.95 9.03 -13.04
CA ILE A 42 -13.53 8.02 -12.14
C ILE A 42 -14.33 8.74 -11.05
N ASP A 43 -15.65 8.55 -11.06
CA ASP A 43 -16.58 9.18 -10.12
C ASP A 43 -17.07 8.22 -9.00
N ARG A 44 -16.81 6.92 -9.14
CA ARG A 44 -17.28 5.89 -8.23
C ARG A 44 -16.16 4.93 -7.87
N PHE A 45 -16.08 4.64 -6.57
CA PHE A 45 -15.10 3.73 -5.98
C PHE A 45 -15.81 2.59 -5.25
N PRO A 46 -15.20 1.39 -5.16
CA PRO A 46 -15.74 0.30 -4.36
C PRO A 46 -15.88 0.70 -2.89
N GLU A 47 -17.09 0.56 -2.35
CA GLU A 47 -17.41 0.95 -0.97
C GLU A 47 -16.49 0.26 0.06
N SER A 48 -16.15 -1.01 -0.16
CA SER A 48 -15.27 -1.78 0.71
C SER A 48 -13.87 -1.16 0.84
N ALA A 49 -13.29 -0.72 -0.28
CA ALA A 49 -11.98 -0.06 -0.30
C ALA A 49 -12.05 1.29 0.41
N VAL A 50 -13.10 2.09 0.15
CA VAL A 50 -13.29 3.39 0.79
C VAL A 50 -13.45 3.24 2.30
N LYS A 51 -14.22 2.25 2.78
CA LYS A 51 -14.38 1.98 4.23
C LYS A 51 -13.06 1.64 4.92
N VAL A 52 -12.21 0.84 4.29
CA VAL A 52 -10.89 0.48 4.85
C VAL A 52 -9.96 1.68 4.92
N LEU A 53 -9.99 2.56 3.91
CA LEU A 53 -9.20 3.78 3.93
C LEU A 53 -9.72 4.77 4.98
N ALA A 54 -11.04 4.98 5.03
CA ALA A 54 -11.69 5.91 5.95
C ALA A 54 -11.59 5.49 7.42
N SER A 55 -11.52 4.19 7.71
CA SER A 55 -11.36 3.69 9.09
C SER A 55 -9.97 3.92 9.67
N GLY A 56 -8.97 4.23 8.83
CA GLY A 56 -7.58 4.38 9.25
C GLY A 56 -6.90 3.08 9.68
N CYS A 57 -7.57 1.93 9.65
CA CYS A 57 -7.02 0.67 10.15
C CYS A 57 -6.00 0.02 9.20
N LEU A 58 -5.93 0.47 7.93
CA LEU A 58 -5.05 -0.08 6.90
C LEU A 58 -3.59 -0.18 7.37
N ARG A 59 -3.11 0.84 8.09
CA ARG A 59 -1.74 0.85 8.60
C ARG A 59 -1.47 -0.31 9.54
N ASN A 60 -2.35 -0.52 10.52
CA ASN A 60 -2.16 -1.56 11.53
C ASN A 60 -2.22 -2.94 10.88
N MET A 61 -3.20 -3.15 9.99
CA MET A 61 -3.31 -4.39 9.22
C MET A 61 -2.06 -4.65 8.37
N LEU A 62 -1.52 -3.63 7.70
CA LEU A 62 -0.31 -3.77 6.90
C LEU A 62 0.90 -4.10 7.77
N LEU A 63 1.07 -3.44 8.92
CA LEU A 63 2.18 -3.72 9.84
C LEU A 63 2.10 -5.16 10.36
N THR A 64 0.93 -5.61 10.82
CA THR A 64 0.71 -6.99 11.27
C THR A 64 0.96 -8.00 10.15
N SER A 65 0.53 -7.70 8.92
CA SER A 65 0.79 -8.59 7.78
C SER A 65 2.27 -8.69 7.43
N LEU A 66 3.01 -7.58 7.47
CA LEU A 66 4.44 -7.55 7.14
C LEU A 66 5.31 -8.19 8.23
N GLN A 67 4.84 -8.20 9.48
CA GLN A 67 5.49 -8.95 10.58
C GLN A 67 5.53 -10.45 10.34
N MET A 68 4.57 -10.99 9.58
CA MET A 68 4.47 -12.42 9.33
C MET A 68 5.56 -12.96 8.41
N ASP A 69 6.27 -12.10 7.66
CA ASP A 69 7.44 -12.46 6.87
C ASP A 69 8.71 -12.03 7.62
N PRO A 70 9.42 -12.94 8.31
CA PRO A 70 10.57 -12.59 9.13
C PRO A 70 11.73 -12.04 8.30
N VAL A 71 11.94 -12.57 7.09
CA VAL A 71 13.04 -12.15 6.21
C VAL A 71 12.83 -10.72 5.77
N PHE A 72 11.61 -10.40 5.32
CA PHE A 72 11.26 -9.03 4.98
C PHE A 72 11.33 -8.13 6.22
N TRP A 73 10.67 -8.53 7.32
CA TRP A 73 10.57 -7.75 8.55
C TRP A 73 11.92 -7.32 9.09
N GLU A 74 12.87 -8.26 9.22
CA GLU A 74 14.22 -7.99 9.70
C GLU A 74 15.02 -7.12 8.74
N SER A 75 14.90 -7.35 7.41
CA SER A 75 15.57 -6.53 6.40
C SER A 75 15.19 -5.05 6.46
N GLN A 76 13.99 -4.75 6.95
CA GLN A 76 13.49 -3.38 7.10
C GLN A 76 13.84 -2.77 8.46
N GLY A 77 14.59 -3.46 9.32
CA GLY A 77 14.90 -3.01 10.69
C GLY A 77 13.77 -3.27 11.70
N GLY A 78 12.95 -4.29 11.42
CA GLY A 78 11.84 -4.73 12.27
C GLY A 78 10.79 -3.64 12.47
N GLU A 79 10.19 -3.62 13.65
CA GLU A 79 9.08 -2.71 13.96
C GLU A 79 9.50 -1.25 13.85
N GLN A 80 10.69 -0.91 14.34
CA GLN A 80 11.15 0.47 14.37
C GLN A 80 11.50 0.98 12.98
N GLY A 81 12.12 0.14 12.14
CA GLY A 81 12.45 0.53 10.77
C GLY A 81 11.21 0.67 9.89
N LEU A 82 10.25 -0.27 9.97
CA LEU A 82 8.96 -0.15 9.30
C LEU A 82 8.09 0.97 9.85
N LYS A 83 8.02 1.16 11.18
CA LYS A 83 7.37 2.32 11.79
C LYS A 83 8.01 3.61 11.32
N ARG A 84 9.34 3.71 11.16
CA ARG A 84 9.99 4.93 10.65
C ARG A 84 9.61 5.22 9.20
N VAL A 85 9.55 4.20 8.35
CA VAL A 85 9.11 4.34 6.94
C VAL A 85 7.63 4.74 6.87
N LEU A 86 6.76 4.05 7.62
CA LEU A 86 5.31 4.29 7.63
C LEU A 86 4.90 5.59 8.36
N LEU A 87 5.46 5.87 9.54
CA LEU A 87 5.22 7.12 10.30
C LEU A 87 5.82 8.33 9.61
N GLY A 88 6.99 8.19 8.98
CA GLY A 88 7.62 9.26 8.22
C GLY A 88 6.71 9.73 7.09
N HIS A 89 6.08 8.79 6.39
CA HIS A 89 5.06 9.08 5.39
C HIS A 89 3.84 9.75 6.03
N ILE A 90 3.27 9.20 7.10
CA ILE A 90 2.05 9.74 7.73
C ILE A 90 2.22 11.15 8.32
N ARG A 91 3.30 11.42 9.06
CA ARG A 91 3.57 12.75 9.65
C ARG A 91 3.77 13.82 8.58
N LYS A 92 4.36 13.43 7.44
CA LYS A 92 4.52 14.34 6.30
C LYS A 92 3.18 14.69 5.64
N HIS A 93 2.18 13.82 5.77
CA HIS A 93 0.91 13.89 5.02
C HIS A 93 -0.32 14.15 5.89
N ASN A 94 -0.14 14.53 7.17
CA ASN A 94 -1.22 14.84 8.12
C ASN A 94 -2.34 13.78 8.18
N LEU A 95 -2.03 12.53 7.85
CA LEU A 95 -2.98 11.44 7.95
C LEU A 95 -3.21 11.16 9.43
N THR A 96 -4.45 11.31 9.89
CA THR A 96 -4.80 11.12 11.30
C THR A 96 -4.56 9.66 11.67
N VAL A 97 -3.63 9.41 12.59
CA VAL A 97 -3.45 8.10 13.20
C VAL A 97 -4.51 7.95 14.28
N PHE A 98 -5.59 7.24 13.99
CA PHE A 98 -6.51 6.84 15.05
C PHE A 98 -5.85 5.76 15.91
N GLY A 99 -5.78 6.01 17.22
CA GLY A 99 -5.28 5.07 18.24
C GLY A 99 -3.86 5.32 18.77
N ALA A 100 -3.20 6.44 18.43
CA ALA A 100 -2.01 6.87 19.18
C ALA A 100 -2.44 7.64 20.45
N GLU A 101 -2.95 6.85 21.40
CA GLU A 101 -3.15 7.09 22.83
C GLU A 101 -4.28 8.05 23.26
N ASP A 102 -5.15 7.54 24.14
CA ASP A 102 -5.42 8.22 25.41
C ASP A 102 -5.31 7.15 26.54
N PRO A 103 -4.67 7.47 27.68
CA PRO A 103 -4.47 6.60 28.84
C PRO A 103 -5.74 6.30 29.66
#